data_AF-A0A7X1TN90-F1
#
_entry.id   AF-A0A7X1TN90-F1
#
_cell.length_a   1.000
_cell.length_b   1.000
_cell.length_c   1.000
_cell.angle_alpha   90.00
_cell.angle_beta   90.00
_cell.angle_gamma   90.00
#
_symmetry.space_group_name_H-M   'P 1'
#
loop_
_entity.id
_entity.type
_entity.pdbx_description
1 polymer ?
#
loop_
_entity_poly.entity_id
_entity_poly.type
_entity_poly.pdbx_seq_one_letter_code
_entity_poly.pdbx_strand_id
1 'polypeptide(L)'
;MQGHHTRLAMQHAGLSLATVWEHFLNMGGCIGHLEVDGYLHGVITLPADDGDCVTQAVNELLDDQARVGLLSCCRAPYSRAGVRGAVGARTLFRACTAAGPHPVADGMAEAAPTGTAVRRAPRPSPLQPVRRAVRRER
;
A
#
# COMPACT_ATOMS: atom_id res chain seq x y z
N MET A 1 19.79 -3.60 -8.56
CA MET A 1 18.88 -4.73 -8.79
C MET A 1 17.50 -4.19 -9.15
N GLN A 2 16.82 -4.79 -10.14
CA GLN A 2 15.49 -4.38 -10.60
C GLN A 2 14.47 -4.28 -9.44
N GLY A 3 14.44 -5.28 -8.56
CA GLY A 3 13.52 -5.36 -7.41
C GLY A 3 13.53 -4.13 -6.50
N HIS A 4 14.68 -3.48 -6.30
CA HIS A 4 14.74 -2.24 -5.53
C HIS A 4 14.00 -1.07 -6.19
N HIS A 5 14.08 -0.94 -7.51
CA HIS A 5 13.34 0.11 -8.22
C HIS A 5 11.84 -0.17 -8.22
N THR A 6 11.46 -1.44 -8.34
CA THR A 6 10.07 -1.89 -8.22
C THR A 6 9.51 -1.58 -6.83
N ARG A 7 10.27 -1.90 -5.77
CA ARG A 7 9.90 -1.55 -4.39
C ARG A 7 9.80 -0.05 -4.16
N LEU A 8 10.72 0.75 -4.70
CA LEU A 8 10.65 2.21 -4.61
C LEU A 8 9.34 2.71 -5.25
N ALA A 9 8.98 2.22 -6.42
CA ALA A 9 7.72 2.57 -7.09
C ALA A 9 6.49 2.24 -6.21
N MET A 10 6.49 1.07 -5.57
CA MET A 10 5.43 0.70 -4.61
C MET A 10 5.34 1.68 -3.44
N GLN A 11 6.48 2.05 -2.85
CA GLN A 11 6.55 3.00 -1.73
C GLN A 11 6.03 4.38 -2.12
N HIS A 12 6.41 4.88 -3.30
CA HIS A 12 5.94 6.15 -3.82
C HIS A 12 4.42 6.19 -4.04
N ALA A 13 3.83 5.06 -4.44
CA ALA A 13 2.41 4.94 -4.78
C ALA A 13 1.54 4.40 -3.66
N GLY A 14 2.12 4.14 -2.47
CA GLY A 14 1.42 3.54 -1.35
C GLY A 14 0.89 2.13 -1.63
N LEU A 15 1.50 1.39 -2.56
CA LEU A 15 1.09 0.02 -2.89
C LEU A 15 1.57 -0.95 -1.82
N SER A 16 0.65 -1.75 -1.30
CA SER A 16 0.97 -2.82 -0.35
C SER A 16 1.49 -4.06 -1.08
N LEU A 17 2.32 -4.87 -0.40
CA LEU A 17 2.75 -6.16 -0.94
C LEU A 17 1.56 -7.09 -1.22
N ALA A 18 0.53 -7.07 -0.37
CA ALA A 18 -0.66 -7.88 -0.56
C ALA A 18 -1.39 -7.55 -1.88
N THR A 19 -1.58 -6.25 -2.17
CA THR A 19 -2.20 -5.78 -3.42
C THR A 19 -1.38 -6.17 -4.65
N VAL A 20 -0.06 -5.98 -4.59
CA VAL A 20 0.84 -6.37 -5.69
C VAL A 20 0.84 -7.88 -5.89
N TRP A 21 0.83 -8.65 -4.81
CA TRP A 21 0.79 -10.11 -4.84
C TRP A 21 -0.50 -10.64 -5.47
N GLU A 22 -1.66 -10.11 -5.07
CA GLU A 22 -2.95 -10.47 -5.68
C GLU A 22 -2.97 -10.18 -7.18
N HIS A 23 -2.48 -9.00 -7.59
CA HIS A 23 -2.43 -8.64 -9.01
C HIS A 23 -1.43 -9.50 -9.79
N PHE A 24 -0.26 -9.78 -9.21
CA PHE A 24 0.75 -10.68 -9.77
C PHE A 24 0.17 -12.08 -10.04
N LEU A 25 -0.60 -12.64 -9.10
CA LEU A 25 -1.28 -13.92 -9.30
C LEU A 25 -2.33 -13.85 -10.41
N ASN A 26 -3.12 -12.76 -10.48
CA ASN A 26 -4.12 -12.57 -11.54
C ASN A 26 -3.51 -12.48 -12.95
N MET A 27 -2.26 -12.03 -13.06
CA MET A 27 -1.49 -12.01 -14.31
C MET A 27 -0.82 -13.36 -14.65
N GLY A 28 -0.97 -14.38 -13.80
CA GLY A 28 -0.37 -15.71 -14.03
C GLY A 28 1.03 -15.87 -13.45
N GLY A 29 1.43 -15.02 -12.50
CA GLY A 29 2.67 -15.17 -11.76
C GLY A 29 2.76 -16.52 -11.02
N CYS A 30 3.92 -17.18 -11.07
CA CYS A 30 4.07 -18.57 -10.63
C CYS A 30 5.05 -18.78 -9.45
N ILE A 31 5.79 -17.74 -9.04
CA ILE A 31 6.69 -17.79 -7.88
C ILE A 31 5.96 -17.51 -6.57
N GLY A 32 6.54 -17.92 -5.44
CA GLY A 32 5.93 -17.80 -4.12
C GLY A 32 5.96 -16.39 -3.53
N HIS A 33 5.07 -16.12 -2.57
CA HIS A 33 4.95 -14.81 -1.90
C HIS A 33 6.27 -14.37 -1.24
N LEU A 34 6.97 -15.30 -0.57
CA LEU A 34 8.26 -15.02 0.06
C LEU A 34 9.37 -14.73 -0.95
N GLU A 35 9.30 -15.30 -2.16
CA GLU A 35 10.26 -15.02 -3.22
C GLU A 35 10.03 -13.61 -3.78
N VAL A 36 8.77 -13.21 -3.97
CA VAL A 36 8.41 -11.84 -4.35
C VAL A 36 8.89 -10.84 -3.28
N ASP A 37 8.63 -11.12 -2.00
CA ASP A 37 9.07 -10.25 -0.90
C ASP A 37 10.60 -10.15 -0.84
N GLY A 38 11.29 -11.29 -0.85
CA GLY A 38 12.76 -11.36 -0.86
C GLY A 38 13.37 -10.64 -2.06
N TYR A 39 12.76 -10.75 -3.22
CA TYR A 39 13.19 -10.05 -4.44
C TYR A 39 13.05 -8.53 -4.32
N LEU A 40 11.91 -8.04 -3.82
CA LEU A 40 11.66 -6.62 -3.62
C LEU A 40 12.62 -6.03 -2.56
N HIS A 41 12.99 -6.82 -1.56
CA HIS A 41 13.98 -6.47 -0.55
C HIS A 41 15.43 -6.64 -1.01
N GLY A 42 15.68 -7.23 -2.19
CA GLY A 42 17.02 -7.49 -2.72
C GLY A 42 17.77 -8.62 -2.01
N VAL A 43 17.07 -9.44 -1.22
CA VAL A 43 17.62 -10.63 -0.54
C VAL A 43 17.88 -11.75 -1.55
N ILE A 44 17.04 -11.86 -2.57
CA ILE A 44 17.20 -12.83 -3.67
C ILE A 44 17.17 -12.15 -5.04
N THR A 45 17.68 -12.86 -6.04
CA THR A 45 17.58 -12.48 -7.44
C THR A 45 16.61 -13.41 -8.15
N LEU A 46 15.63 -12.86 -8.86
CA LEU A 46 14.74 -13.64 -9.70
C LEU A 46 15.28 -13.75 -11.13
N PRO A 47 14.87 -14.78 -11.89
CA PRO A 47 14.94 -14.76 -13.35
C PRO A 47 14.32 -13.48 -13.93
N ALA A 48 14.83 -13.03 -15.07
CA ALA A 48 14.39 -11.78 -15.68
C ALA A 48 12.88 -11.77 -15.95
N ASP A 49 12.31 -12.87 -16.43
CA ASP A 49 10.89 -12.98 -16.74
C ASP A 49 10.02 -12.86 -15.47
N ASP A 50 10.40 -13.51 -14.38
CA ASP A 50 9.70 -13.42 -13.09
C ASP A 50 9.81 -12.01 -12.49
N GLY A 51 11.01 -11.42 -12.53
CA GLY A 51 11.24 -10.05 -12.07
C GLY A 51 10.48 -8.99 -12.89
N ASP A 52 10.38 -9.21 -14.20
CA ASP A 52 9.60 -8.40 -15.13
C ASP A 52 8.09 -8.58 -14.90
N CYS A 53 7.64 -9.79 -14.55
CA CYS A 53 6.25 -10.04 -14.19
C CYS A 53 5.84 -9.30 -12.90
N VAL A 54 6.67 -9.34 -11.85
CA VAL A 54 6.44 -8.53 -10.64
C VAL A 54 6.43 -7.03 -10.96
N THR A 55 7.34 -6.59 -11.83
CA THR A 55 7.43 -5.19 -12.28
C THR A 55 6.21 -4.76 -13.09
N GLN A 56 5.70 -5.64 -13.95
CA GLN A 56 4.46 -5.43 -14.70
C GLN A 56 3.29 -5.24 -13.73
N ALA A 57 3.21 -6.05 -12.66
CA ALA A 57 2.11 -5.99 -11.71
C ALA A 57 2.03 -4.61 -11.05
N VAL A 58 3.19 -4.11 -10.59
CA VAL A 58 3.31 -2.78 -10.00
C VAL A 58 2.96 -1.71 -11.03
N ASN A 59 3.49 -1.81 -12.26
CA ASN A 59 3.24 -0.82 -13.29
C ASN A 59 1.76 -0.72 -13.70
N GLU A 60 1.04 -1.83 -13.79
CA GLU A 60 -0.40 -1.82 -14.08
C GLU A 60 -1.20 -1.16 -12.94
N LEU A 61 -0.89 -1.49 -11.69
CA LEU A 61 -1.53 -0.84 -10.53
C LEU A 61 -1.26 0.68 -10.50
N LEU A 62 -0.07 1.11 -10.92
CA LEU A 62 0.26 2.52 -11.08
C LEU A 62 -0.58 3.20 -12.19
N ASP A 63 -0.86 2.50 -13.29
CA ASP A 63 -1.71 3.03 -14.37
C ASP A 63 -3.17 3.14 -13.93
N ASP A 64 -3.65 2.17 -13.14
CA ASP A 64 -5.01 2.21 -12.58
C ASP A 64 -5.19 3.40 -11.62
N GLN A 65 -4.18 3.66 -10.78
CA GLN A 65 -4.15 4.87 -9.94
C GLN A 65 -4.12 6.16 -10.77
N ALA A 66 -3.30 6.20 -11.84
CA ALA A 66 -3.23 7.35 -12.73
C ALA A 66 -4.57 7.61 -13.44
N ARG A 67 -5.31 6.56 -13.80
CA ARG A 67 -6.64 6.66 -14.44
C ARG A 67 -7.68 7.32 -13.53
N VAL A 68 -7.56 7.16 -12.21
CA VAL A 68 -8.44 7.80 -11.22
C VAL A 68 -7.90 9.13 -10.69
N GLY A 69 -6.87 9.69 -11.32
CA GLY A 69 -6.33 11.02 -11.00
C GLY A 69 -5.32 11.05 -9.86
N LEU A 70 -4.85 9.90 -9.36
CA LEU A 70 -3.76 9.85 -8.40
C LEU A 70 -2.42 10.01 -9.12
N LEU A 71 -1.54 10.87 -8.59
CA LEU A 71 -0.23 11.13 -9.18
C LEU A 71 0.68 9.92 -9.01
N SER A 72 0.86 9.14 -10.08
CA SER A 72 1.94 8.16 -10.17
C SER A 72 3.24 8.88 -10.49
N CYS A 73 4.13 9.02 -9.51
CA CYS A 73 5.33 9.85 -9.69
C CYS A 73 6.39 9.19 -10.59
N CYS A 74 6.36 7.87 -10.75
CA CYS A 74 7.31 7.13 -11.57
C CYS A 74 6.89 5.69 -11.84
N ARG A 75 7.47 5.07 -12.88
CA ARG A 75 7.32 3.64 -13.18
C ARG A 75 8.56 2.83 -12.82
N ALA A 76 8.36 1.56 -12.51
CA ALA A 76 9.44 0.63 -12.26
C ALA A 76 10.07 0.16 -13.59
N PRO A 77 11.41 0.15 -13.71
CA PRO A 77 12.10 -0.31 -14.90
C PRO A 77 12.08 -1.84 -15.00
N TYR A 78 11.92 -2.35 -16.22
CA TYR A 78 12.12 -3.77 -16.54
C TYR A 78 13.61 -4.12 -16.60
N SER A 79 13.92 -5.41 -16.50
CA SER A 79 15.26 -5.99 -16.56
C SER A 79 16.06 -5.51 -17.78
N ARG A 80 15.38 -5.26 -18.91
CA ARG A 80 15.95 -4.83 -20.20
C ARG A 80 16.07 -3.32 -20.39
N ALA A 81 15.57 -2.49 -19.46
CA ALA A 81 15.61 -1.03 -19.58
C ALA A 81 17.04 -0.43 -19.54
N GLY A 82 18.07 -1.26 -19.32
CA GLY A 82 19.49 -0.90 -19.43
C GLY A 82 20.05 -0.80 -20.85
N VAL A 83 19.28 -1.14 -21.90
CA VAL A 83 19.75 -0.99 -23.30
C VAL A 83 19.37 0.40 -23.81
N ARG A 84 20.38 1.27 -23.90
CA ARG A 84 20.36 2.63 -24.46
C ARG A 84 19.32 2.86 -25.58
N GLY A 85 18.51 3.90 -25.42
CA GLY A 85 17.87 4.63 -26.53
C GLY A 85 16.38 4.38 -26.73
N ALA A 86 15.53 4.92 -25.83
CA ALA A 86 14.10 5.08 -26.10
C ALA A 86 13.79 6.56 -26.36
N VAL A 87 14.20 7.07 -27.52
CA VAL A 87 13.54 8.24 -28.14
C VAL A 87 12.39 7.66 -28.94
N GLY A 88 11.18 7.63 -28.39
CA GLY A 88 10.04 7.17 -29.21
C GLY A 88 8.74 6.75 -28.53
N ALA A 89 8.66 6.67 -27.20
CA ALA A 89 7.38 6.48 -26.52
C ALA A 89 7.15 7.65 -25.56
N ARG A 90 5.99 8.32 -25.70
CA ARG A 90 5.50 9.33 -24.75
C ARG A 90 5.10 8.66 -23.42
N THR A 91 6.01 7.96 -22.78
CA THR A 91 5.82 7.49 -21.42
C THR A 91 5.99 8.71 -20.53
N LEU A 92 4.86 9.28 -20.08
CA LEU A 92 4.82 10.44 -19.18
C LEU A 92 5.44 10.15 -17.80
N PHE A 93 5.88 8.91 -17.56
CA PHE A 93 6.40 8.46 -16.27
C PHE A 93 7.93 8.36 -16.30
N ARG A 94 8.55 9.16 -15.44
CA ARG A 94 9.98 9.04 -15.10
C ARG A 94 10.22 7.64 -14.51
N ALA A 95 11.37 7.03 -14.78
CA ALA A 95 11.75 5.80 -14.06
C ALA A 95 11.98 6.13 -12.58
N CYS A 96 11.51 5.27 -11.67
CA CYS A 96 11.74 5.43 -10.24
C CYS A 96 13.24 5.27 -9.95
N THR A 97 13.92 6.41 -9.83
CA THR A 97 15.30 6.47 -9.38
C THR A 97 15.29 7.04 -7.98
N ALA A 98 16.11 6.49 -7.08
CA ALA A 98 16.20 6.92 -5.69
C ALA A 98 16.52 8.42 -5.50
N ALA A 99 16.89 9.12 -6.57
CA ALA A 99 17.25 10.55 -6.58
C ALA A 99 16.11 11.49 -7.03
N GLY A 100 14.89 10.99 -7.24
CA GLY A 100 13.73 11.84 -7.56
C GLY A 100 13.14 12.50 -6.31
N PRO A 101 12.81 13.81 -6.33
CA PRO A 101 11.99 14.38 -5.27
C PRO A 101 10.67 13.62 -5.21
N HIS A 102 10.31 13.06 -4.05
CA HIS A 102 8.94 12.69 -3.78
C HIS A 102 8.10 13.97 -3.88
N PRO A 103 7.03 14.03 -4.68
CA PRO A 103 5.94 14.93 -4.33
C PRO A 103 5.40 14.40 -3.00
N VAL A 104 5.88 14.96 -1.89
CA VAL A 104 5.17 14.83 -0.63
C VAL A 104 3.79 15.37 -0.91
N ALA A 105 2.78 14.51 -0.78
CA ALA A 105 1.42 15.00 -0.67
C ALA A 105 1.39 15.85 0.61
N ASP A 106 1.56 17.15 0.46
CA ASP A 106 1.29 18.11 1.52
C ASP A 106 -0.17 17.91 1.93
N GLY A 107 -0.36 17.40 3.15
CA GLY A 107 -1.64 17.47 3.86
C GLY A 107 -2.67 16.39 3.51
N MET A 108 -2.47 15.17 3.99
CA MET A 108 -3.54 14.60 4.82
C MET A 108 -3.26 15.04 6.25
N ALA A 109 -3.84 16.19 6.61
CA ALA A 109 -4.00 16.56 8.00
C ALA A 109 -4.75 15.41 8.68
N GLU A 110 -4.05 14.78 9.62
CA GLU A 110 -4.64 13.98 10.68
C GLU A 110 -5.73 14.83 11.34
N ALA A 111 -6.99 14.52 11.02
CA ALA A 111 -8.12 15.08 11.75
C ALA A 111 -8.09 14.47 13.15
N ALA A 112 -7.32 15.10 14.03
CA ALA A 112 -7.35 14.85 15.45
C ALA A 112 -8.80 14.97 15.93
N PRO A 113 -9.37 13.96 16.62
CA PRO A 113 -10.61 14.17 17.33
C PRO A 113 -10.33 15.22 18.41
N THR A 114 -10.94 16.39 18.26
CA THR A 114 -10.99 17.39 19.34
C THR A 114 -11.93 16.86 20.41
N GLY A 115 -11.42 15.88 21.18
CA GLY A 115 -12.06 15.35 22.37
C GLY A 115 -11.79 16.30 23.53
N THR A 116 -12.52 17.40 23.60
CA THR A 116 -12.57 18.24 24.80
C THR A 116 -13.24 17.43 25.91
N ALA A 117 -12.42 16.82 26.75
CA ALA A 117 -12.85 16.11 27.95
C ALA A 117 -13.51 17.07 28.94
N VAL A 118 -14.83 17.21 28.89
CA VAL A 118 -15.61 17.72 30.01
C VAL A 118 -15.66 16.60 31.06
N ARG A 119 -14.82 16.72 32.10
CA ARG A 119 -14.91 15.88 33.30
C ARG A 119 -16.26 16.16 33.98
N ARG A 120 -17.26 15.34 33.70
CA ARG A 120 -18.48 15.27 34.50
C ARG A 120 -18.18 14.42 35.74
N ALA A 121 -18.24 15.03 36.91
CA ALA A 121 -18.13 14.33 38.19
C ALA A 121 -19.18 13.20 38.28
N PRO A 122 -18.81 12.02 38.80
CA PRO A 122 -19.79 10.97 39.07
C PRO A 122 -20.71 11.42 40.20
N ARG A 123 -22.00 11.61 39.89
CA ARG A 123 -23.05 11.75 40.90
C ARG A 123 -23.25 10.39 41.57
N PRO A 124 -23.28 10.28 42.90
CA PRO A 124 -23.64 9.04 43.57
C PRO A 124 -25.11 8.74 43.30
N SER A 125 -25.38 7.59 42.66
CA SER A 125 -26.75 7.05 42.58
C SER A 125 -27.18 6.60 43.98
N PRO A 126 -28.35 7.05 44.47
CA PRO A 126 -28.88 6.61 45.75
C PRO A 126 -29.30 5.14 45.64
N LEU A 127 -28.78 4.33 46.57
CA LEU A 127 -29.26 2.99 46.89
C LEU A 127 -30.79 3.02 47.01
N GLN A 128 -31.49 2.24 46.19
CA GLN A 128 -32.88 1.87 46.49
C GLN A 128 -32.98 0.37 46.81
N PRO A 129 -33.74 0.03 47.87
CA PRO A 129 -33.63 -1.25 48.55
C PRO A 129 -34.30 -2.40 47.78
N VAL A 130 -33.67 -3.56 47.88
CA VAL A 130 -34.18 -4.87 47.45
C VAL A 130 -35.49 -5.17 48.19
N ARG A 131 -36.63 -5.04 47.50
CA ARG A 131 -37.89 -5.62 47.99
C ARG A 131 -38.01 -7.06 47.50
N ARG A 132 -37.65 -7.95 48.40
CA ARG A 132 -37.96 -9.39 48.39
C ARG A 132 -39.36 -9.60 48.97
N ALA A 133 -40.29 -10.16 48.21
CA ALA A 133 -41.47 -10.89 48.71
C ALA A 133 -42.06 -11.72 47.56
N VAL A 134 -41.84 -13.04 47.52
CA VAL A 134 -42.67 -14.12 48.12
C VAL A 134 -43.91 -14.47 47.28
N ARG A 135 -43.79 -15.62 46.59
CA ARG A 135 -44.75 -16.68 46.26
C ARG A 135 -46.20 -16.52 46.79
N ARG A 136 -47.20 -16.72 45.92
CA ARG A 136 -48.35 -17.60 46.21
C ARG A 136 -49.17 -17.97 44.97
N GLU A 137 -49.62 -19.22 44.99
CA GLU A 137 -50.43 -19.94 44.01
C GLU A 137 -51.83 -19.36 43.82
N ARG A 138 -52.43 -19.56 42.64
CA ARG A 138 -53.75 -20.17 42.52
C ARG A 138 -53.96 -20.78 41.14
#